data_AF-A0A117SAR6-F1
#
_entry.id   AF-A0A117SAR6-F1
#
_cell.length_a   1.000
_cell.length_b   1.000
_cell.length_c   1.000
_cell.angle_alpha   90.00
_cell.angle_beta   90.00
_cell.angle_gamma   90.00
#
_symmetry.space_group_name_H-M   'P 1'
#
loop_
_entity.id
_entity.type
_entity.pdbx_description
1 polymer ?
#
loop_
_entity_poly.entity_id
_entity_poly.type
_entity_poly.pdbx_seq_one_letter_code
_entity_poly.pdbx_strand_id
1 'polypeptide(L)'
;MESKNNMENVFSKLGDLKQFFVFGQKIVPVIQKIIDFMSDVVPLLENVNNSIQDSTSKIPKASTQINSVTSANEIATSEILDIIDAMFLDLSTIRTGLEELKNEENSEKIKVLNEVVSKIENDSSRITISLQVQDITAQQLASVNHLIDSVQNKLSSLLFELGKQQDRPIPTFDPASVSEQDSDYAFSDGTFNENARYDRSTEKQDLVDTLVLENTKTSQEEIDKLFAK
;
A
#
# COMPACT_ATOMS: atom_id res chain seq x y z
N MET A 1 56.94 54.91 -18.83
CA MET A 1 55.77 54.92 -17.92
C MET A 1 54.87 53.67 -18.09
N GLU A 2 54.95 52.92 -19.20
CA GLU A 2 54.13 51.70 -19.41
C GLU A 2 54.42 50.51 -18.48
N SER A 3 55.68 50.30 -18.07
CA SER A 3 56.05 49.10 -17.27
C SER A 3 55.50 49.11 -15.83
N LYS A 4 55.23 50.30 -15.25
CA LYS A 4 54.60 50.43 -13.92
C LYS A 4 53.15 49.94 -13.92
N ASN A 5 52.39 50.25 -14.97
CA ASN A 5 50.99 49.80 -15.13
C ASN A 5 50.87 48.29 -15.31
N ASN A 6 51.85 47.65 -15.97
CA ASN A 6 51.83 46.19 -16.16
C ASN A 6 52.07 45.43 -14.84
N MET A 7 52.97 45.91 -13.98
CA MET A 7 53.21 45.27 -12.69
C MET A 7 52.03 45.44 -11.74
N GLU A 8 51.38 46.60 -11.76
CA GLU A 8 50.17 46.88 -10.97
C GLU A 8 48.98 46.01 -11.38
N ASN A 9 48.80 45.77 -12.69
CA ASN A 9 47.83 44.80 -13.21
C ASN A 9 48.14 43.35 -12.82
N VAL A 10 49.43 42.96 -12.80
CA VAL A 10 49.84 41.63 -12.34
C VAL A 10 49.56 41.46 -10.84
N PHE A 11 49.85 42.48 -10.01
CA PHE A 11 49.51 42.47 -8.59
C PHE A 11 48.00 42.43 -8.34
N SER A 12 47.20 43.14 -9.14
CA SER A 12 45.74 43.05 -9.08
C SER A 12 45.26 41.64 -9.39
N LYS A 13 45.73 41.04 -10.48
CA LYS A 13 45.37 39.65 -10.86
C LYS A 13 45.84 38.62 -9.84
N LEU A 14 46.98 38.83 -9.19
CA LEU A 14 47.45 38.01 -8.05
C LEU A 14 46.55 38.20 -6.81
N GLY A 15 46.03 39.41 -6.59
CA GLY A 15 45.03 39.72 -5.57
C GLY A 15 43.70 39.00 -5.82
N ASP A 16 43.24 38.99 -7.07
CA ASP A 16 42.03 38.28 -7.51
C ASP A 16 42.20 36.76 -7.34
N LEU A 17 43.37 36.22 -7.71
CA LEU A 17 43.70 34.80 -7.51
C LEU A 17 43.73 34.43 -6.01
N LYS A 18 44.27 35.32 -5.16
CA LYS A 18 44.24 35.14 -3.70
C LYS A 18 42.81 35.15 -3.16
N GLN A 19 41.93 36.03 -3.68
CA GLN A 19 40.51 36.01 -3.31
C GLN A 19 39.82 34.71 -3.72
N PHE A 20 40.12 34.19 -4.91
CA PHE A 20 39.62 32.90 -5.37
C PHE A 20 40.05 31.76 -4.44
N PHE A 21 41.31 31.74 -3.99
CA PHE A 21 41.78 30.76 -3.01
C PHE A 21 41.11 30.88 -1.64
N VAL A 22 40.86 32.11 -1.15
CA VAL A 22 40.12 32.36 0.10
C VAL A 22 38.66 31.91 -0.02
N PHE A 23 38.05 32.10 -1.19
CA PHE A 23 36.72 31.59 -1.50
C PHE A 23 36.70 30.05 -1.55
N GLY A 24 37.69 29.43 -2.20
CA GLY A 24 37.89 27.99 -2.20
C GLY A 24 38.03 27.40 -0.80
N GLN A 25 38.80 28.04 0.09
CA GLN A 25 38.92 27.64 1.50
C GLN A 25 37.58 27.68 2.25
N LYS A 26 36.66 28.56 1.88
CA LYS A 26 35.31 28.61 2.46
C LYS A 26 34.37 27.55 1.88
N ILE A 27 34.61 27.09 0.64
CA ILE A 27 33.82 26.05 -0.02
C ILE A 27 34.15 24.64 0.49
N VAL A 28 35.42 24.36 0.77
CA VAL A 28 35.88 23.04 1.29
C VAL A 28 35.03 22.51 2.46
N PRO A 29 34.77 23.26 3.54
CA PRO A 29 33.95 22.77 4.66
C PRO A 29 32.47 22.57 4.29
N VAL A 30 31.96 23.25 3.26
CA VAL A 30 30.59 23.04 2.76
C VAL A 30 30.51 21.73 1.98
N ILE A 31 31.48 21.47 1.10
CA ILE A 31 31.59 20.19 0.38
C ILE A 31 31.76 19.04 1.36
N GLN A 32 32.59 19.19 2.40
CA GLN A 32 32.76 18.16 3.43
C GLN A 32 31.43 17.83 4.13
N LYS A 33 30.64 18.83 4.50
CA LYS A 33 29.30 18.61 5.09
C LYS A 33 28.35 17.90 4.15
N ILE A 34 28.43 18.16 2.84
CA ILE A 34 27.63 17.46 1.83
C ILE A 34 28.09 16.00 1.72
N ILE A 35 29.39 15.75 1.74
CA ILE A 35 29.96 14.39 1.72
C ILE A 35 29.53 13.61 2.97
N ASP A 36 29.66 14.20 4.15
CA ASP A 36 29.25 13.58 5.42
C ASP A 36 27.74 13.30 5.39
N PHE A 37 26.93 14.24 4.91
CA PHE A 37 25.49 14.06 4.74
C PHE A 37 25.14 12.93 3.74
N MET A 38 25.81 12.86 2.58
CA MET A 38 25.61 11.77 1.64
C MET A 38 26.06 10.42 2.20
N SER A 39 27.14 10.40 2.98
CA SER A 39 27.63 9.21 3.67
C SER A 39 26.61 8.65 4.68
N ASP A 40 25.78 9.50 5.26
CA ASP A 40 24.72 9.08 6.20
C ASP A 40 23.40 8.74 5.48
N VAL A 41 23.01 9.52 4.46
CA VAL A 41 21.72 9.38 3.78
C VAL A 41 21.69 8.23 2.78
N VAL A 42 22.78 7.98 2.05
CA VAL A 42 22.83 6.90 1.05
C VAL A 42 22.60 5.52 1.69
N PRO A 43 23.28 5.14 2.78
CA PRO A 43 23.00 3.87 3.46
C PRO A 43 21.58 3.80 4.04
N LEU A 44 21.02 4.93 4.47
CA LEU A 44 19.64 4.97 4.97
C LEU A 44 18.64 4.67 3.86
N LEU A 45 18.84 5.24 2.67
CA LEU A 45 18.03 4.94 1.48
C LEU A 45 18.16 3.48 1.05
N GLU A 46 19.36 2.91 1.12
CA GLU A 46 19.60 1.49 0.80
C GLU A 46 18.89 0.56 1.80
N ASN A 47 18.93 0.88 3.10
CA ASN A 47 18.18 0.14 4.12
C ASN A 47 16.67 0.22 3.91
N VAL A 48 16.13 1.40 3.57
CA VAL A 48 14.71 1.58 3.23
C VAL A 48 14.34 0.77 1.99
N ASN A 49 15.17 0.82 0.94
CA ASN A 49 14.97 0.04 -0.28
C ASN A 49 14.90 -1.46 0.01
N ASN A 50 15.88 -1.99 0.76
CA ASN A 50 15.91 -3.40 1.16
C ASN A 50 14.69 -3.78 2.03
N SER A 51 14.30 -2.93 2.98
CA SER A 51 13.12 -3.17 3.83
C SER A 51 11.81 -3.17 3.04
N ILE A 52 11.67 -2.27 2.05
CA ILE A 52 10.50 -2.22 1.17
C ILE A 52 10.47 -3.45 0.24
N GLN A 53 11.62 -3.86 -0.28
CA GLN A 53 11.73 -5.07 -1.12
C GLN A 53 11.36 -6.34 -0.34
N ASP A 54 11.86 -6.47 0.89
CA ASP A 54 11.50 -7.55 1.80
C ASP A 54 9.98 -7.57 2.07
N SER A 55 9.41 -6.40 2.35
CA SER A 55 7.97 -6.25 2.64
C SER A 55 7.13 -6.61 1.41
N THR A 56 7.51 -6.11 0.24
CA THR A 56 6.89 -6.42 -1.07
C THR A 56 6.88 -7.92 -1.35
N SER A 57 7.87 -8.68 -0.87
CA SER A 57 7.94 -10.14 -1.06
C SER A 57 7.11 -10.94 -0.05
N LYS A 58 6.91 -10.42 1.17
CA LYS A 58 6.25 -11.12 2.29
C LYS A 58 4.76 -10.82 2.37
N ILE A 59 4.36 -9.60 2.02
CA ILE A 59 2.96 -9.14 2.03
C ILE A 59 2.04 -10.02 1.16
N PRO A 60 2.41 -10.41 -0.08
CA PRO A 60 1.60 -11.31 -0.90
C PRO A 60 1.40 -12.69 -0.26
N LYS A 61 2.43 -13.22 0.41
CA LYS A 61 2.34 -14.52 1.10
C LYS A 61 1.34 -14.46 2.25
N ALA A 62 1.32 -13.36 2.99
CA ALA A 62 0.34 -13.12 4.05
C ALA A 62 -1.08 -13.02 3.47
N SER A 63 -1.28 -12.32 2.34
CA SER A 63 -2.56 -12.25 1.64
C SER A 63 -3.08 -13.63 1.22
N THR A 64 -2.21 -14.44 0.60
CA THR A 64 -2.57 -15.83 0.24
C THR A 64 -2.89 -16.68 1.45
N GLN A 65 -2.14 -16.54 2.54
CA GLN A 65 -2.38 -17.29 3.78
C GLN A 65 -3.73 -16.92 4.40
N ILE A 66 -4.10 -15.64 4.38
CA ILE A 66 -5.41 -15.15 4.83
C ILE A 66 -6.52 -15.79 3.99
N ASN A 67 -6.41 -15.77 2.66
CA ASN A 67 -7.40 -16.39 1.78
C ASN A 67 -7.55 -17.90 2.07
N SER A 68 -6.44 -18.61 2.26
CA SER A 68 -6.47 -20.04 2.61
C SER A 68 -7.15 -20.30 3.95
N VAL A 69 -6.86 -19.48 4.98
CA VAL A 69 -7.49 -19.62 6.30
C VAL A 69 -8.99 -19.30 6.21
N THR A 70 -9.38 -18.26 5.48
CA THR A 70 -10.79 -17.91 5.26
C THR A 70 -11.54 -19.06 4.58
N SER A 71 -11.00 -19.62 3.50
CA SER A 71 -11.61 -20.74 2.79
C SER A 71 -11.68 -22.00 3.66
N ALA A 72 -10.61 -22.34 4.39
CA ALA A 72 -10.63 -23.48 5.31
C ALA A 72 -11.67 -23.30 6.42
N ASN A 73 -11.87 -22.07 6.90
CA ASN A 73 -12.88 -21.76 7.89
C ASN A 73 -14.31 -21.86 7.32
N GLU A 74 -14.53 -21.45 6.07
CA GLU A 74 -15.80 -21.66 5.35
C GLU A 74 -16.13 -23.15 5.21
N ILE A 75 -15.16 -23.97 4.80
CA ILE A 75 -15.32 -25.43 4.69
C ILE A 75 -15.65 -26.05 6.05
N ALA A 76 -14.88 -25.71 7.09
CA ALA A 76 -15.12 -26.22 8.44
C ALA A 76 -16.50 -25.83 8.98
N THR A 77 -16.97 -24.61 8.68
CA THR A 77 -18.32 -24.17 9.06
C THR A 77 -19.40 -24.94 8.29
N SER A 78 -19.20 -25.21 7.00
CA SER A 78 -20.10 -26.09 6.24
C SER A 78 -20.16 -27.49 6.86
N GLU A 79 -19.02 -28.08 7.22
CA GLU A 79 -18.99 -29.39 7.88
C GLU A 79 -19.71 -29.38 9.24
N ILE A 80 -19.59 -28.31 10.02
CA ILE A 80 -20.34 -28.15 11.28
C ILE A 80 -21.84 -28.08 11.01
N LEU A 81 -22.27 -27.38 9.97
CA LEU A 81 -23.69 -27.30 9.59
C LEU A 81 -24.24 -28.67 9.15
N ASP A 82 -23.49 -29.42 8.36
CA ASP A 82 -23.87 -30.78 7.97
C ASP A 82 -24.02 -31.71 9.19
N ILE A 83 -23.11 -31.59 10.17
CA ILE A 83 -23.20 -32.33 11.43
C ILE A 83 -24.44 -31.92 12.23
N ILE A 84 -24.77 -30.62 12.27
CA ILE A 84 -25.97 -30.12 12.95
C ILE A 84 -27.24 -30.67 12.29
N ASP A 85 -27.30 -30.73 10.96
CA ASP A 85 -28.43 -31.27 10.22
C ASP A 85 -28.61 -32.76 10.50
N ALA A 86 -27.53 -33.54 10.51
CA ALA A 86 -27.56 -34.94 10.95
C ALA A 86 -28.04 -35.07 12.40
N MET A 87 -27.62 -34.16 13.29
CA MET A 87 -28.06 -34.12 14.68
C MET A 87 -29.57 -33.88 14.80
N PHE A 88 -30.14 -33.00 13.96
CA PHE A 88 -31.59 -32.79 13.92
C PHE A 88 -32.35 -34.06 13.50
N LEU A 89 -31.81 -34.80 12.53
CA LEU A 89 -32.40 -36.08 12.10
C LEU A 89 -32.37 -37.14 13.23
N ASP A 90 -31.23 -37.23 13.93
CA ASP A 90 -31.08 -38.15 15.06
C ASP A 90 -32.02 -37.77 16.22
N LEU A 91 -32.13 -36.48 16.56
CA LEU A 91 -33.05 -36.00 17.59
C LEU A 91 -34.52 -36.27 17.24
N SER A 92 -34.89 -36.13 15.96
CA SER A 92 -36.24 -36.48 15.48
C SER A 92 -36.52 -37.99 15.63
N THR A 93 -35.52 -38.83 15.34
CA THR A 93 -35.61 -40.28 15.52
C THR A 93 -35.75 -40.64 17.00
N ILE A 94 -34.95 -40.02 17.88
CA ILE A 94 -35.04 -40.20 19.34
C ILE A 94 -36.42 -39.78 19.84
N ARG A 95 -36.92 -38.63 19.41
CA ARG A 95 -38.24 -38.12 19.80
C ARG A 95 -39.36 -39.07 19.41
N THR A 96 -39.29 -39.63 18.20
CA THR A 96 -40.26 -40.61 17.71
C THR A 96 -40.21 -41.89 18.56
N GLY A 97 -39.02 -42.44 18.80
CA GLY A 97 -38.85 -43.63 19.66
C GLY A 97 -39.29 -43.40 21.12
N LEU A 98 -39.12 -42.18 21.63
CA LEU A 98 -39.62 -41.80 22.95
C LEU A 98 -41.15 -41.77 23.00
N GLU A 99 -41.83 -41.23 21.98
CA GLU A 99 -43.29 -41.27 21.94
C GLU A 99 -43.84 -42.70 21.80
N GLU A 100 -43.14 -43.60 21.09
CA GLU A 100 -43.51 -45.03 20.99
C GLU A 100 -43.38 -45.78 22.32
N LEU A 101 -42.41 -45.41 23.17
CA LEU A 101 -42.17 -46.04 24.48
C LEU A 101 -43.05 -45.46 25.60
N LYS A 102 -43.92 -44.49 25.28
CA LYS A 102 -44.75 -43.78 26.25
C LYS A 102 -45.87 -44.68 26.76
N ASN A 103 -45.79 -45.05 28.03
CA ASN A 103 -46.85 -45.71 28.78
C ASN A 103 -47.09 -44.98 30.13
N GLU A 104 -48.16 -45.33 30.85
CA GLU A 104 -48.52 -44.67 32.11
C GLU A 104 -47.39 -44.73 33.16
N GLU A 105 -46.57 -45.78 33.15
CA GLU A 105 -45.46 -45.98 34.09
C GLU A 105 -44.23 -45.11 33.78
N ASN A 106 -43.91 -44.88 32.50
CA ASN A 106 -42.71 -44.15 32.08
C ASN A 106 -42.98 -42.71 31.60
N SER A 107 -44.24 -42.26 31.60
CA SER A 107 -44.66 -40.94 31.10
C SER A 107 -43.82 -39.78 31.63
N GLU A 108 -43.53 -39.74 32.93
CA GLU A 108 -42.76 -38.64 33.54
C GLU A 108 -41.29 -38.66 33.12
N LYS A 109 -40.68 -39.85 32.99
CA LYS A 109 -39.29 -39.99 32.51
C LYS A 109 -39.16 -39.58 31.05
N ILE A 110 -40.14 -39.95 30.23
CA ILE A 110 -40.20 -39.60 28.79
C ILE A 110 -40.36 -38.09 28.62
N LYS A 111 -41.16 -37.45 29.48
CA LYS A 111 -41.31 -35.98 29.49
C LYS A 111 -39.98 -35.26 29.76
N VAL A 112 -39.20 -35.73 30.74
CA VAL A 112 -37.86 -35.18 31.02
C VAL A 112 -36.91 -35.38 29.84
N LEU A 113 -36.92 -36.56 29.20
CA LEU A 113 -36.09 -36.80 28.00
C LEU A 113 -36.49 -35.90 26.82
N ASN A 114 -37.78 -35.70 26.60
CA ASN A 114 -38.28 -34.78 25.56
C ASN A 114 -37.84 -33.33 25.83
N GLU A 115 -37.80 -32.90 27.09
CA GLU A 115 -37.29 -31.57 27.45
C GLU A 115 -35.79 -31.43 27.17
N VAL A 116 -35.00 -32.49 27.43
CA VAL A 116 -33.58 -32.53 27.07
C VAL A 116 -33.39 -32.50 25.55
N VAL A 117 -34.16 -33.27 24.78
CA VAL A 117 -34.13 -33.26 23.31
C VAL A 117 -34.42 -31.85 22.78
N SER A 118 -35.48 -31.19 23.27
CA SER A 118 -35.80 -29.83 22.84
C SER A 118 -34.80 -28.78 23.32
N LYS A 119 -34.08 -29.01 24.41
CA LYS A 119 -32.94 -28.17 24.78
C LYS A 119 -31.80 -28.31 23.77
N ILE A 120 -31.47 -29.53 23.35
CA ILE A 120 -30.43 -29.80 22.35
C ILE A 120 -30.81 -29.18 20.99
N GLU A 121 -32.06 -29.30 20.55
CA GLU A 121 -32.56 -28.65 19.33
C GLU A 121 -32.36 -27.12 19.35
N ASN A 122 -32.69 -26.48 20.49
CA ASN A 122 -32.49 -25.04 20.67
C ASN A 122 -31.02 -24.64 20.69
N ASP A 123 -30.16 -25.41 21.37
CA ASP A 123 -28.73 -25.14 21.41
C ASP A 123 -28.09 -25.31 20.02
N SER A 124 -28.49 -26.32 19.24
CA SER A 124 -28.06 -26.48 17.84
C SER A 124 -28.50 -25.31 16.95
N SER A 125 -29.75 -24.86 17.07
CA SER A 125 -30.24 -23.69 16.34
C SER A 125 -29.44 -22.42 16.67
N ARG A 126 -29.06 -22.24 17.94
CA ARG A 126 -28.20 -21.13 18.37
C ARG A 126 -26.79 -21.22 17.79
N ILE A 127 -26.23 -22.42 17.64
CA ILE A 127 -24.92 -22.62 16.99
C ILE A 127 -25.03 -22.23 15.52
N THR A 128 -26.05 -22.70 14.79
CA THR A 128 -26.30 -22.32 13.39
C THR A 128 -26.35 -20.80 13.21
N ILE A 129 -27.12 -20.10 14.06
CA ILE A 129 -27.22 -18.63 14.01
C ILE A 129 -25.88 -17.96 14.35
N SER A 130 -25.13 -18.49 15.30
CA SER A 130 -23.84 -17.91 15.72
C SER A 130 -22.78 -18.04 14.63
N LEU A 131 -22.79 -19.14 13.87
CA LEU A 131 -21.85 -19.36 12.77
C LEU A 131 -22.11 -18.45 11.56
N GLN A 132 -23.34 -17.96 11.38
CA GLN A 132 -23.72 -17.05 10.29
C GLN A 132 -23.01 -15.67 10.37
N VAL A 133 -22.47 -15.26 11.52
CA VAL A 133 -21.68 -14.01 11.65
C VAL A 133 -20.35 -14.05 10.88
N GLN A 134 -19.91 -15.22 10.43
CA GLN A 134 -18.63 -15.36 9.70
C GLN A 134 -18.60 -14.61 8.36
N ASP A 135 -19.74 -14.39 7.70
CA ASP A 135 -19.82 -13.66 6.43
C ASP A 135 -19.23 -12.24 6.54
N ILE A 136 -19.42 -11.58 7.69
CA ILE A 136 -18.85 -10.24 7.95
C ILE A 136 -17.32 -10.32 8.09
N THR A 137 -16.82 -11.39 8.70
CA THR A 137 -15.37 -11.58 8.93
C THR A 137 -14.66 -11.91 7.61
N ALA A 138 -15.26 -12.74 6.76
CA ALA A 138 -14.74 -13.05 5.43
C ALA A 138 -14.69 -11.79 4.55
N GLN A 139 -15.74 -10.97 4.56
CA GLN A 139 -15.77 -9.70 3.82
C GLN A 139 -14.70 -8.70 4.32
N GLN A 140 -14.52 -8.59 5.64
CA GLN A 140 -13.49 -7.73 6.21
C GLN A 140 -12.07 -8.21 5.83
N LEU A 141 -11.81 -9.52 5.84
CA LEU A 141 -10.53 -10.07 5.39
C LEU A 141 -10.29 -9.87 3.89
N ALA A 142 -11.32 -10.02 3.06
CA ALA A 142 -11.23 -9.76 1.63
C ALA A 142 -10.89 -8.27 1.34
N SER A 143 -11.51 -7.34 2.06
CA SER A 143 -11.18 -5.91 1.99
C SER A 143 -9.72 -5.64 2.41
N VAL A 144 -9.26 -6.27 3.48
CA VAL A 144 -7.86 -6.18 3.94
C VAL A 144 -6.89 -6.73 2.90
N ASN A 145 -7.22 -7.83 2.22
CA ASN A 145 -6.40 -8.37 1.14
C ASN A 145 -6.28 -7.41 -0.05
N HIS A 146 -7.37 -6.75 -0.46
CA HIS A 146 -7.30 -5.72 -1.50
C HIS A 146 -6.45 -4.51 -1.09
N LEU A 147 -6.50 -4.09 0.18
CA LEU A 147 -5.63 -3.04 0.70
C LEU A 147 -4.17 -3.47 0.67
N ILE A 148 -3.89 -4.71 1.07
CA ILE A 148 -2.56 -5.33 1.01
C ILE A 148 -2.01 -5.30 -0.43
N ASP A 149 -2.81 -5.72 -1.41
CA ASP A 149 -2.39 -5.73 -2.82
C ASP A 149 -2.13 -4.30 -3.33
N SER A 150 -2.96 -3.34 -2.93
CA SER A 150 -2.76 -1.92 -3.27
C SER A 150 -1.45 -1.37 -2.71
N VAL A 151 -1.15 -1.65 -1.43
CA VAL A 151 0.11 -1.26 -0.79
C VAL A 151 1.29 -1.92 -1.51
N GLN A 152 1.21 -3.22 -1.81
CA GLN A 152 2.26 -3.96 -2.50
C GLN A 152 2.54 -3.39 -3.90
N ASN A 153 1.50 -3.08 -4.67
CA ASN A 153 1.64 -2.47 -6.00
C ASN A 153 2.30 -1.08 -5.91
N LYS A 154 1.90 -0.27 -4.92
CA LYS A 154 2.49 1.06 -4.71
C LYS A 154 3.96 0.97 -4.33
N LEU A 155 4.32 0.08 -3.40
CA LEU A 155 5.71 -0.15 -2.98
C LEU A 155 6.57 -0.70 -4.13
N SER A 156 6.03 -1.60 -4.94
CA SER A 156 6.73 -2.14 -6.12
C SER A 156 7.01 -1.07 -7.17
N SER A 157 6.04 -0.17 -7.43
CA SER A 157 6.23 0.97 -8.34
C SER A 157 7.32 1.91 -7.83
N LEU A 158 7.32 2.21 -6.52
CA LEU A 158 8.33 3.07 -5.90
C LEU A 158 9.74 2.47 -5.99
N LEU A 159 9.90 1.16 -5.75
CA LEU A 159 11.17 0.47 -5.93
C LEU A 159 11.64 0.52 -7.39
N PHE A 160 10.73 0.32 -8.34
CA PHE A 160 11.05 0.36 -9.76
C PHE A 160 11.48 1.76 -10.22
N GLU A 161 10.83 2.81 -9.71
CA GLU A 161 11.20 4.20 -9.97
C GLU A 161 12.56 4.57 -9.35
N LEU A 162 12.83 4.12 -8.12
CA LEU A 162 14.10 4.36 -7.43
C LEU A 162 15.28 3.61 -8.10
N GLY A 163 15.06 2.36 -8.51
CA GLY A 163 16.06 1.55 -9.22
C GLY A 163 16.48 2.18 -10.56
N LYS A 164 15.55 2.83 -11.29
CA LYS A 164 15.87 3.56 -12.53
C LYS A 164 16.79 4.77 -12.35
N GLN A 165 16.94 5.30 -11.13
CA GLN A 165 17.84 6.42 -10.87
C GLN A 165 19.31 5.99 -10.65
N GLN A 166 19.56 4.74 -10.24
CA GLN A 166 20.93 4.25 -10.00
C GLN A 166 21.72 3.97 -11.29
N ASP A 167 21.05 3.62 -12.39
CA ASP A 167 21.69 3.32 -13.68
C ASP A 167 22.01 4.57 -14.53
N ARG A 168 21.74 5.79 -14.04
CA ARG A 168 22.22 6.98 -14.74
C ARG A 168 23.71 7.18 -14.41
N PRO A 169 24.61 7.15 -15.42
CA PRO A 169 26.00 7.51 -15.16
C PRO A 169 26.04 8.90 -14.54
N ILE A 170 26.74 9.01 -13.41
CA ILE A 170 27.06 10.29 -12.78
C ILE A 170 27.67 11.16 -13.89
N PRO A 171 27.16 12.37 -14.18
CA PRO A 171 27.79 13.24 -15.17
C PRO A 171 29.24 13.48 -14.75
N THR A 172 30.18 12.85 -15.43
CA THR A 172 31.59 13.18 -15.29
C THR A 172 31.76 14.60 -15.77
N PHE A 173 32.15 15.49 -14.86
CA PHE A 173 32.46 16.87 -15.20
C PHE A 173 33.73 16.87 -16.05
N ASP A 174 33.58 16.90 -17.37
CA ASP A 174 34.69 17.05 -18.31
C ASP A 174 34.93 18.55 -18.54
N PRO A 175 36.04 19.13 -18.03
CA PRO A 175 36.34 20.54 -18.22
C PRO A 175 36.56 20.93 -19.68
N ALA A 176 36.77 19.94 -20.58
CA ALA A 176 36.99 20.15 -22.00
C ALA A 176 35.70 20.09 -22.84
N SER A 177 34.58 19.61 -22.29
CA SER A 177 33.28 19.58 -22.97
C SER A 177 32.44 20.83 -22.75
N VAL A 178 32.95 21.82 -22.01
CA VAL A 178 32.31 23.12 -21.86
C VAL A 178 32.64 23.94 -23.11
N SER A 179 31.86 23.75 -24.17
CA SER A 179 31.86 24.69 -25.26
C SER A 179 31.23 26.00 -24.75
N GLU A 180 31.78 27.16 -25.14
CA GLU A 180 31.18 28.47 -24.82
C GLU A 180 29.76 28.66 -25.40
N GLN A 181 29.21 27.64 -26.07
CA GLN A 181 27.87 27.57 -26.63
C GLN A 181 26.87 26.77 -25.77
N ASP A 182 27.32 26.04 -24.75
CA ASP A 182 26.44 25.29 -23.83
C ASP A 182 25.98 26.12 -22.63
N SER A 183 26.07 27.45 -22.71
CA SER A 183 25.50 28.37 -21.72
C SER A 183 23.97 28.50 -21.82
N ASP A 184 23.31 27.82 -22.77
CA ASP A 184 21.85 27.90 -22.98
C ASP A 184 21.06 26.79 -22.27
N TYR A 185 21.73 25.79 -21.68
CA TYR A 185 21.08 24.73 -20.89
C TYR A 185 21.30 24.85 -19.38
N ALA A 186 21.99 25.89 -18.92
CA ALA A 186 22.03 26.24 -17.51
C ALA A 186 20.82 27.12 -17.18
N PHE A 187 19.82 26.51 -16.54
CA PHE A 187 18.63 27.19 -16.00
C PHE A 187 17.77 27.89 -17.06
N SER A 188 16.93 27.11 -17.76
CA SER A 188 15.72 27.74 -18.30
C SER A 188 14.90 28.26 -17.13
N ASP A 189 14.70 29.58 -17.13
CA ASP A 189 13.88 30.42 -16.24
C ASP A 189 12.37 30.04 -16.24
N GLY A 190 12.03 28.80 -16.59
CA GLY A 190 10.67 28.34 -16.84
C GLY A 190 10.20 27.18 -15.97
N THR A 191 11.06 26.54 -15.18
CA THR A 191 10.65 25.40 -14.31
C THR A 191 10.31 25.81 -12.89
N PHE A 192 10.78 26.97 -12.43
CA PHE A 192 10.45 27.53 -11.13
C PHE A 192 9.86 28.93 -11.29
N ASN A 193 8.54 29.04 -11.16
CA ASN A 193 7.86 30.32 -11.10
C ASN A 193 7.74 30.75 -9.63
N GLU A 194 8.63 31.64 -9.18
CA GLU A 194 8.63 32.20 -7.82
C GLU A 194 7.30 32.91 -7.47
N ASN A 195 6.53 33.32 -8.48
CA ASN A 195 5.22 33.95 -8.33
C ASN A 195 4.04 32.98 -8.54
N ALA A 196 4.27 31.66 -8.58
CA ALA A 196 3.18 30.69 -8.62
C ALA A 196 2.32 30.80 -7.34
N ARG A 197 1.19 31.50 -7.45
CA ARG A 197 0.19 31.56 -6.38
C ARG A 197 -0.82 30.44 -6.58
N TYR A 198 -1.17 29.79 -5.47
CA TYR A 198 -2.29 28.86 -5.43
C TYR A 198 -3.58 29.59 -5.84
N ASP A 199 -4.04 29.29 -7.05
CA ASP A 199 -5.24 29.84 -7.64
C ASP A 199 -6.45 29.03 -7.13
N ARG A 200 -7.28 29.66 -6.31
CA ARG A 200 -8.50 29.06 -5.75
C ARG A 200 -9.71 29.20 -6.68
N SER A 201 -9.53 29.68 -7.91
CA SER A 201 -10.63 29.79 -8.86
C SER A 201 -11.17 28.39 -9.22
N THR A 202 -12.49 28.26 -9.16
CA THR A 202 -13.20 27.02 -9.51
C THR A 202 -13.17 26.73 -11.00
N GLU A 203 -12.85 27.69 -11.86
CA GLU A 203 -12.88 27.53 -13.32
C GLU A 203 -11.97 26.40 -13.83
N LYS A 204 -10.79 26.21 -13.23
CA LYS A 204 -9.88 25.11 -13.60
C LYS A 204 -10.38 23.76 -13.08
N GLN A 205 -11.08 23.76 -11.95
CA GLN A 205 -11.69 22.57 -11.38
C GLN A 205 -12.93 22.17 -12.20
N ASP A 206 -13.78 23.14 -12.56
CA ASP A 206 -14.97 22.93 -13.38
C ASP A 206 -14.61 22.39 -14.78
N LEU A 207 -13.49 22.84 -15.36
CA LEU A 207 -13.01 22.36 -16.65
C LEU A 207 -12.47 20.92 -16.58
N VAL A 208 -11.80 20.57 -15.47
CA VAL A 208 -11.37 19.19 -15.19
C VAL A 208 -12.58 18.30 -14.92
N ASP A 209 -13.52 18.76 -14.12
CA ASP A 209 -14.74 18.02 -13.76
C ASP A 209 -15.60 17.79 -15.01
N THR A 210 -15.67 18.76 -15.94
CA THR A 210 -16.36 18.61 -17.23
C THR A 210 -15.68 17.56 -18.12
N LEU A 211 -14.35 17.56 -18.21
CA LEU A 211 -13.58 16.56 -18.98
C LEU A 211 -13.69 15.14 -18.39
N VAL A 212 -13.80 15.04 -17.07
CA VAL A 212 -14.01 13.77 -16.37
C VAL A 212 -15.45 13.27 -16.61
N LEU A 213 -16.45 14.14 -16.50
CA LEU A 213 -17.86 13.82 -16.76
C LEU A 213 -18.14 13.45 -18.22
N GLU A 214 -17.42 14.03 -19.19
CA GLU A 214 -17.53 13.63 -20.60
C GLU A 214 -16.94 12.23 -20.89
N ASN A 215 -15.92 11.80 -20.13
CA ASN A 215 -15.23 10.51 -20.33
C ASN A 215 -15.72 9.37 -19.43
N THR A 216 -16.50 9.62 -18.38
CA THR A 216 -17.11 8.56 -17.54
C THR A 216 -18.58 8.34 -17.90
N LYS A 217 -18.84 7.74 -19.07
CA LYS A 217 -20.14 7.17 -19.44
C LYS A 217 -20.17 5.65 -19.31
N THR A 218 -19.44 5.06 -18.37
CA THR A 218 -19.72 3.68 -17.97
C THR A 218 -20.84 3.72 -16.94
N SER A 219 -22.06 3.35 -17.36
CA SER A 219 -23.19 3.30 -16.44
C SER A 219 -22.96 2.16 -15.44
N GLN A 220 -23.50 2.33 -14.23
CA GLN A 220 -23.45 1.31 -13.17
C GLN A 220 -23.99 -0.05 -13.66
N GLU A 221 -24.89 -0.07 -14.65
CA GLU A 221 -25.39 -1.29 -15.30
C GLU A 221 -24.34 -2.05 -16.12
N GLU A 222 -23.34 -1.37 -16.71
CA GLU A 222 -22.21 -2.04 -17.39
C GLU A 222 -21.22 -2.63 -16.38
N ILE A 223 -21.04 -1.94 -15.24
CA ILE A 223 -20.22 -2.43 -14.13
C ILE A 223 -20.88 -3.67 -13.51
N ASP A 224 -22.19 -3.63 -13.26
CA ASP A 224 -22.92 -4.75 -12.67
C ASP A 224 -22.97 -5.98 -13.61
N LYS A 225 -22.94 -5.78 -14.94
CA LYS A 225 -22.82 -6.87 -15.92
C LYS A 225 -21.44 -7.55 -15.94
N LEU A 226 -20.38 -6.83 -15.57
CA LEU A 226 -19.03 -7.38 -15.47
C LEU A 226 -18.85 -8.30 -14.26
N PHE A 227 -19.68 -8.12 -13.22
CA PHE A 227 -19.67 -8.94 -12.00
C PHE A 227 -20.75 -10.02 -11.98
N ALA A 228 -21.61 -10.09 -13.00
CA ALA A 228 -22.58 -11.17 -13.19
C ALA A 228 -21.99 -12.31 -14.04
N LYS A 229 -21.00 -13.03 -13.50
CA LYS A 229 -20.75 -14.42 -13.90
C LYS A 229 -20.04 -15.21 -12.81
#